data_AF-A0AAJ2BCI7-F1
#
_entry.id   AF-A0AAJ2BCI7-F1
#
_cell.length_a   1.000
_cell.length_b   1.000
_cell.length_c   1.000
_cell.angle_alpha   90.00
_cell.angle_beta   90.00
_cell.angle_gamma   90.00
#
_symmetry.space_group_name_H-M   'P 1'
#
loop_
_entity.id
_entity.type
_entity.pdbx_description
1 polymer ?
#
loop_
_entity_poly.entity_id
_entity_poly.type
_entity_poly.pdbx_seq_one_letter_code
_entity_poly.pdbx_strand_id
1 'polypeptide(L)'
;MLSAKSNHAVYLPAISANYAKLGHSLHFKRTFAFSERDLNFLDPASGLFHYPYALYSAGQAAKTDGAANQTNLVSHRDRDRTTVIGDSGGFQIQEGTIKFTGDATCERMLRWMESHSDFSMSLDFPTGGISPGNVAQHTARLDAGGKITAMSAANSLSLDYNACLTQSLLNLDYFVRNRIPTKTNLLNVIQGRTERESKVWYEAVKAYSLEGWAFAGAHQSAFSLTIARLLDMIDDGLLQKAKWIHFLGISTLEPAYLFTTILRCLRRYNPEIGISFDTSSPFIAAANFNMYTSFRFDKYGCAFSTVSVAEHANVDDIRTLNDISRDFVKEIVIARTGAPERRFTPLPVATAIGSRVTVAEICELKDNRWRITTDGVWILMNHNVEIFKKAFEALNRSFDENPWHDDMPVYVRAAKVAIELIFEKHDSTSPAAARALLKESALMLDVFADMRN
;
A
#
# COMPACT_ATOMS: atom_id res chain seq x y z
N MET A 1 -9.63 -11.86 17.29
CA MET A 1 -10.61 -11.93 16.17
C MET A 1 -10.28 -10.81 15.22
N LEU A 2 -10.38 -10.98 13.89
CA LEU A 2 -10.25 -9.84 12.97
C LEU A 2 -11.29 -8.78 13.34
N SER A 3 -10.93 -7.50 13.29
CA SER A 3 -11.88 -6.38 13.40
C SER A 3 -13.10 -6.64 12.50
N ALA A 4 -14.27 -6.10 12.88
CA ALA A 4 -15.51 -6.26 12.12
C ALA A 4 -15.23 -6.14 10.60
N LYS A 5 -15.65 -7.15 9.84
CA LYS A 5 -15.29 -7.28 8.42
C LYS A 5 -15.68 -6.02 7.66
N SER A 6 -14.69 -5.37 7.05
CA SER A 6 -14.92 -4.19 6.23
C SER A 6 -15.78 -4.57 5.03
N ASN A 7 -16.76 -3.73 4.71
CA ASN A 7 -17.45 -3.80 3.42
C ASN A 7 -16.62 -3.15 2.31
N HIS A 8 -15.50 -2.48 2.55
CA HIS A 8 -14.73 -1.83 1.51
C HIS A 8 -13.30 -2.37 1.47
N ALA A 9 -12.61 -2.16 0.35
CA ALA A 9 -11.17 -2.36 0.32
C ALA A 9 -10.52 -1.44 1.38
N VAL A 10 -9.68 -2.03 2.23
CA VAL A 10 -9.15 -1.34 3.42
C VAL A 10 -7.83 -0.67 3.09
N TYR A 11 -7.75 0.63 3.35
CA TYR A 11 -6.51 1.38 3.31
C TYR A 11 -5.58 1.00 4.49
N LEU A 12 -4.29 0.86 4.24
CA LEU A 12 -3.26 0.58 5.23
C LEU A 12 -2.17 1.66 5.16
N PRO A 13 -2.04 2.53 6.17
CA PRO A 13 -0.85 3.35 6.32
C PRO A 13 0.38 2.43 6.42
N ALA A 14 1.31 2.55 5.47
CA ALA A 14 2.59 1.83 5.51
C ALA A 14 3.54 2.56 6.46
N ILE A 15 3.53 2.16 7.73
CA ILE A 15 4.18 2.86 8.82
C ILE A 15 5.70 2.96 8.56
N SER A 16 6.25 4.16 8.74
CA SER A 16 7.70 4.37 8.68
C SER A 16 8.41 3.92 9.96
N ALA A 17 9.67 3.50 9.85
CA ALA A 17 10.49 3.04 10.97
C ALA A 17 10.57 4.05 12.12
N ASN A 18 10.70 5.35 11.80
CA ASN A 18 10.78 6.40 12.82
C ASN A 18 9.45 6.61 13.51
N TYR A 19 8.35 6.64 12.77
CA TYR A 19 7.02 6.81 13.35
C TYR A 19 6.65 5.64 14.29
N ALA A 20 6.98 4.40 13.90
CA ALA A 20 6.73 3.23 14.73
C ALA A 20 7.43 3.30 16.10
N LYS A 21 8.58 3.96 16.19
CA LYS A 21 9.40 4.05 17.41
C LYS A 21 8.95 5.13 18.39
N LEU A 22 8.02 5.98 18.00
CA LEU A 22 7.50 7.06 18.83
C LEU A 22 6.79 6.50 20.08
N GLY A 23 7.03 7.10 21.24
CA GLY A 23 6.51 6.60 22.52
C GLY A 23 7.26 5.41 23.09
N HIS A 24 8.36 5.00 22.44
CA HIS A 24 9.16 3.83 22.82
C HIS A 24 10.66 4.14 22.86
N SER A 25 11.31 4.19 21.68
CA SER A 25 12.74 4.50 21.58
C SER A 25 13.00 5.90 21.03
N LEU A 26 11.95 6.55 20.52
CA LEU A 26 11.93 7.96 20.16
C LEU A 26 10.86 8.66 20.98
N HIS A 27 11.21 9.82 21.51
CA HIS A 27 10.33 10.65 22.33
C HIS A 27 10.35 12.08 21.82
N PHE A 28 9.25 12.80 22.04
CA PHE A 28 9.23 14.22 21.75
C PHE A 28 10.30 14.97 22.54
N LYS A 29 10.94 15.93 21.88
CA LYS A 29 11.86 16.89 22.51
C LYS A 29 11.11 18.11 23.06
N ARG A 30 9.91 18.35 22.55
CA ARG A 30 9.02 19.46 22.91
C ARG A 30 7.77 18.97 23.62
N THR A 31 7.11 19.89 24.32
CA THR A 31 5.82 19.66 24.97
C THR A 31 4.70 20.14 24.05
N PHE A 32 3.65 19.34 23.91
CA PHE A 32 2.46 19.66 23.13
C PHE A 32 1.19 19.47 23.98
N ALA A 33 0.04 19.92 23.48
CA ALA A 33 -1.27 19.76 24.13
C ALA A 33 -1.80 18.31 24.11
N PHE A 34 -0.99 17.35 23.69
CA PHE A 34 -1.25 15.90 23.68
C PHE A 34 0.05 15.16 24.01
N SER A 35 -0.09 13.90 24.39
CA SER A 35 1.04 13.02 24.64
C SER A 35 1.50 12.33 23.36
N GLU A 36 2.75 11.89 23.32
CA GLU A 36 3.26 11.05 22.23
C GLU A 36 2.49 9.73 22.05
N ARG A 37 1.82 9.23 23.10
CA ARG A 37 0.95 8.05 23.02
C ARG A 37 -0.26 8.31 22.14
N ASP A 38 -0.74 9.56 22.09
CA ASP A 38 -1.89 9.91 21.26
C ASP A 38 -1.58 9.82 19.76
N LEU A 39 -0.30 9.84 19.35
CA LEU A 39 0.09 9.61 17.96
C LEU A 39 -0.06 8.13 17.56
N ASN A 40 -0.23 7.22 18.52
CA ASN A 40 -0.52 5.83 18.21
C ASN A 40 -1.95 5.66 17.70
N PHE A 41 -2.15 5.83 16.39
CA PHE A 41 -3.48 5.65 15.78
C PHE A 41 -4.00 4.20 15.86
N LEU A 42 -3.14 3.21 16.10
CA LEU A 42 -3.57 1.83 16.36
C LEU A 42 -4.15 1.66 17.77
N ASP A 43 -3.86 2.57 18.70
CA ASP A 43 -4.40 2.54 20.05
C ASP A 43 -5.84 3.08 20.06
N PRO A 44 -6.84 2.28 20.46
CA PRO A 44 -8.20 2.76 20.62
C PRO A 44 -8.37 3.82 21.71
N ALA A 45 -7.38 3.98 22.59
CA ALA A 45 -7.33 5.03 23.60
C ALA A 45 -6.63 6.32 23.13
N SER A 46 -6.17 6.39 21.87
CA SER A 46 -5.58 7.62 21.32
C SER A 46 -6.54 8.80 21.46
N GLY A 47 -6.07 9.88 22.09
CA GLY A 47 -6.80 11.14 22.22
C GLY A 47 -6.86 11.96 20.93
N LEU A 48 -6.28 11.49 19.82
CA LEU A 48 -6.34 12.14 18.50
C LEU A 48 -7.35 11.43 17.59
N PHE A 49 -7.02 10.23 17.13
CA PHE A 49 -7.92 9.39 16.34
C PHE A 49 -7.49 7.92 16.39
N HIS A 50 -8.45 7.01 16.19
CA HIS A 50 -8.19 5.59 16.07
C HIS A 50 -8.40 5.11 14.63
N TYR A 51 -7.47 4.27 14.16
CA TYR A 51 -7.55 3.54 12.90
C TYR A 51 -6.95 2.14 13.06
N PRO A 52 -7.73 1.05 12.97
CA PRO A 52 -7.29 -0.27 13.40
C PRO A 52 -6.48 -1.04 12.35
N TYR A 53 -6.04 -0.39 11.28
CA TYR A 53 -5.41 -1.03 10.12
C TYR A 53 -4.05 -0.38 9.83
N ALA A 54 -3.01 -1.19 9.60
CA ALA A 54 -1.71 -0.70 9.12
C ALA A 54 -0.92 -1.77 8.36
N LEU A 55 0.04 -1.32 7.55
CA LEU A 55 1.12 -2.15 7.05
C LEU A 55 2.41 -1.76 7.76
N TYR A 56 3.21 -2.75 8.14
CA TYR A 56 4.56 -2.50 8.64
C TYR A 56 5.56 -3.53 8.12
N SER A 57 6.72 -3.05 7.68
CA SER A 57 7.69 -3.86 6.97
C SER A 57 8.75 -4.43 7.90
N ALA A 58 8.96 -5.75 7.85
CA ALA A 58 10.10 -6.44 8.42
C ALA A 58 11.41 -5.89 7.84
N GLY A 59 11.41 -5.45 6.57
CA GLY A 59 12.52 -4.73 5.95
C GLY A 59 12.86 -3.41 6.64
N GLN A 60 11.97 -2.84 7.45
CA GLN A 60 12.24 -1.66 8.27
C GLN A 60 12.55 -2.03 9.73
N ALA A 61 11.77 -2.95 10.29
CA ALA A 61 11.82 -3.28 11.71
C ALA A 61 12.88 -4.34 12.07
N ALA A 62 13.21 -5.23 11.14
CA ALA A 62 14.08 -6.39 11.35
C ALA A 62 15.29 -6.39 10.39
N LYS A 63 15.83 -5.20 10.08
CA LYS A 63 17.05 -5.05 9.25
C LYS A 63 18.25 -5.82 9.82
N THR A 64 18.34 -5.86 11.15
CA THR A 64 19.34 -6.60 11.92
C THR A 64 18.66 -7.32 13.09
N ASP A 65 19.35 -8.28 13.72
CA ASP A 65 18.82 -9.00 14.88
C ASP A 65 18.52 -8.03 16.04
N GLY A 66 19.36 -7.02 16.25
CA GLY A 66 19.13 -5.98 17.24
C GLY A 66 17.90 -5.13 16.94
N ALA A 67 17.66 -4.78 15.67
CA ALA A 67 16.45 -4.04 15.28
C ALA A 67 15.18 -4.88 15.49
N ALA A 68 15.23 -6.18 15.15
CA ALA A 68 14.09 -7.08 15.27
C ALA A 68 13.56 -7.22 16.72
N ASN A 69 14.43 -6.97 17.71
CA ASN A 69 14.10 -7.02 19.14
C ASN A 69 13.61 -5.66 19.70
N GLN A 70 13.53 -4.61 18.88
CA GLN A 70 13.07 -3.30 19.35
C GLN A 70 11.56 -3.22 19.50
N THR A 71 11.14 -2.79 20.67
CA THR A 71 9.76 -2.41 20.97
C THR A 71 9.34 -1.18 20.17
N ASN A 72 8.12 -1.23 19.61
CA ASN A 72 7.52 -0.17 18.82
C ASN A 72 5.98 -0.26 18.87
N LEU A 73 5.33 0.72 18.24
CA LEU A 73 3.87 0.87 18.16
C LEU A 73 3.17 -0.38 17.66
N VAL A 74 3.75 -1.09 16.68
CA VAL A 74 3.17 -2.31 16.10
C VAL A 74 3.39 -3.51 17.02
N SER A 75 4.50 -3.58 17.75
CA SER A 75 4.77 -4.68 18.66
C SER A 75 3.96 -4.63 19.96
N HIS A 76 3.45 -3.46 20.34
CA HIS A 76 2.61 -3.25 21.54
C HIS A 76 1.13 -3.03 21.23
N ARG A 77 0.71 -3.19 19.97
CA ARG A 77 -0.69 -3.00 19.59
C ARG A 77 -1.60 -4.05 20.24
N ASP A 78 -2.85 -3.68 20.43
CA ASP A 78 -3.92 -4.62 20.74
C ASP A 78 -4.27 -5.43 19.48
N ARG A 79 -3.78 -6.68 19.41
CA ARG A 79 -4.00 -7.59 18.26
C ARG A 79 -5.46 -8.03 18.10
N ASP A 80 -6.29 -7.92 19.13
CA ASP A 80 -7.71 -8.26 19.02
C ASP A 80 -8.55 -7.12 18.44
N ARG A 81 -7.99 -5.91 18.41
CA ARG A 81 -8.66 -4.71 17.91
C ARG A 81 -8.02 -4.12 16.65
N THR A 82 -6.91 -4.68 16.21
CA THR A 82 -6.15 -4.18 15.06
C THR A 82 -5.80 -5.30 14.10
N THR A 83 -5.61 -4.96 12.83
CA THR A 83 -5.09 -5.87 11.80
C THR A 83 -3.87 -5.22 11.17
N VAL A 84 -2.73 -5.91 11.26
CA VAL A 84 -1.47 -5.47 10.64
C VAL A 84 -1.00 -6.46 9.59
N ILE A 85 -0.68 -5.92 8.41
CA ILE A 85 -0.02 -6.69 7.34
C ILE A 85 1.49 -6.47 7.44
N GLY A 86 2.23 -7.58 7.47
CA GLY A 86 3.69 -7.62 7.45
C GLY A 86 4.22 -7.69 6.02
N ASP A 87 4.91 -6.63 5.58
CA ASP A 87 5.77 -6.69 4.39
C ASP A 87 7.10 -7.37 4.77
N SER A 88 7.59 -8.27 3.91
CA SER A 88 8.77 -9.09 4.16
C SER A 88 10.09 -8.33 4.01
N GLY A 89 10.09 -7.22 3.27
CA GLY A 89 11.28 -6.39 3.07
C GLY A 89 12.14 -6.78 1.85
N GLY A 90 11.59 -7.55 0.92
CA GLY A 90 12.27 -7.97 -0.31
C GLY A 90 12.80 -6.81 -1.15
N PHE A 91 12.03 -5.71 -1.19
CA PHE A 91 12.42 -4.47 -1.86
C PHE A 91 13.71 -3.87 -1.28
N GLN A 92 13.81 -3.75 0.05
CA GLN A 92 14.99 -3.20 0.74
C GLN A 92 16.24 -4.07 0.56
N ILE A 93 16.08 -5.38 0.40
CA ILE A 93 17.16 -6.30 0.06
C ILE A 93 17.66 -6.03 -1.35
N GLN A 94 16.76 -5.89 -2.32
CA GLN A 94 17.11 -5.62 -3.71
C GLN A 94 17.76 -4.24 -3.92
N GLU A 95 17.33 -3.23 -3.15
CA GLU A 95 18.01 -1.92 -3.11
C GLU A 95 19.36 -1.94 -2.37
N GLY A 96 19.74 -3.06 -1.76
CA GLY A 96 21.01 -3.22 -1.04
C GLY A 96 21.04 -2.55 0.34
N THR A 97 19.91 -2.00 0.82
CA THR A 97 19.82 -1.41 2.17
C THR A 97 19.79 -2.46 3.28
N ILE A 98 19.52 -3.73 2.92
CA ILE A 98 19.64 -4.90 3.79
C ILE A 98 20.54 -5.92 3.10
N LYS A 99 21.58 -6.37 3.80
CA LYS A 99 22.43 -7.46 3.33
C LYS A 99 21.66 -8.79 3.37
N PHE A 100 21.52 -9.44 2.21
CA PHE A 100 20.95 -10.78 2.12
C PHE A 100 21.99 -11.86 2.45
N THR A 101 21.73 -12.65 3.48
CA THR A 101 22.60 -13.75 3.94
C THR A 101 21.89 -15.10 3.85
N GLY A 102 20.97 -15.26 2.88
CA GLY A 102 20.20 -16.49 2.68
C GLY A 102 19.25 -16.77 3.83
N ASP A 103 19.18 -18.03 4.25
CA ASP A 103 18.26 -18.54 5.28
C ASP A 103 18.26 -17.74 6.58
N ALA A 104 19.40 -17.20 7.02
CA ALA A 104 19.46 -16.35 8.21
C ALA A 104 18.64 -15.06 8.07
N THR A 105 18.59 -14.47 6.86
CA THR A 105 17.71 -13.33 6.58
C THR A 105 16.26 -13.78 6.54
N CYS A 106 15.95 -14.91 5.89
CA CYS A 106 14.60 -15.47 5.82
C CYS A 106 14.03 -15.75 7.23
N GLU A 107 14.81 -16.40 8.10
CA GLU A 107 14.44 -16.69 9.48
C GLU A 107 14.12 -15.41 10.26
N ARG A 108 14.99 -14.40 10.20
CA ARG A 108 14.77 -13.14 10.91
C ARG A 108 13.48 -12.45 10.47
N MET A 109 13.25 -12.34 9.16
CA MET A 109 12.04 -11.70 8.65
C MET A 109 10.79 -12.49 9.03
N LEU A 110 10.82 -13.82 8.90
CA LEU A 110 9.72 -14.70 9.27
C LEU A 110 9.36 -14.58 10.76
N ARG A 111 10.34 -14.71 11.66
CA ARG A 111 10.09 -14.63 13.11
C ARG A 111 9.56 -13.28 13.55
N TRP A 112 10.05 -12.21 12.94
CA TRP A 112 9.51 -10.88 13.21
C TRP A 112 8.04 -10.77 12.74
N MET A 113 7.73 -11.23 11.53
CA MET A 113 6.37 -11.19 11.00
C MET A 113 5.40 -12.06 11.79
N GLU A 114 5.79 -13.27 12.20
CA GLU A 114 5.00 -14.14 13.07
C GLU A 114 4.67 -13.51 14.42
N SER A 115 5.61 -12.73 14.95
CA SER A 115 5.44 -12.06 16.24
C SER A 115 4.52 -10.83 16.14
N HIS A 116 4.53 -10.15 15.00
CA HIS A 116 4.00 -8.79 14.87
C HIS A 116 2.94 -8.59 13.79
N SER A 117 2.55 -9.59 13.00
CA SER A 117 1.61 -9.40 11.90
C SER A 117 0.51 -10.45 11.91
N ASP A 118 -0.67 -10.07 11.42
CA ASP A 118 -1.85 -10.93 11.33
C ASP A 118 -1.93 -11.61 9.95
N PHE A 119 -1.49 -10.88 8.94
CA PHE A 119 -1.16 -11.37 7.61
C PHE A 119 0.28 -10.99 7.25
N SER A 120 0.98 -11.82 6.50
CA SER A 120 2.37 -11.57 6.13
C SER A 120 2.66 -12.01 4.71
N MET A 121 3.31 -11.14 3.95
CA MET A 121 3.76 -11.48 2.61
C MET A 121 4.97 -12.42 2.68
N SER A 122 5.06 -13.37 1.75
CA SER A 122 6.29 -14.13 1.59
C SER A 122 7.45 -13.21 1.18
N LEU A 123 8.69 -13.65 1.44
CA LEU A 123 9.87 -12.88 1.06
C LEU A 123 10.17 -13.04 -0.44
N ASP A 124 9.61 -12.17 -1.25
CA ASP A 124 9.85 -12.13 -2.70
C ASP A 124 10.96 -11.15 -3.08
N PHE A 125 11.48 -11.32 -4.30
CA PHE A 125 12.43 -10.40 -4.93
C PHE A 125 11.68 -9.70 -6.06
N PRO A 126 11.35 -8.40 -5.92
CA PRO A 126 10.38 -7.74 -6.79
C PRO A 126 10.86 -7.54 -8.24
N THR A 127 9.99 -7.87 -9.21
CA THR A 127 10.30 -7.66 -10.63
C THR A 127 10.14 -6.21 -11.07
N GLY A 128 9.34 -5.41 -10.35
CA GLY A 128 9.13 -3.98 -10.63
C GLY A 128 10.39 -3.13 -10.43
N GLY A 129 11.36 -3.60 -9.64
CA GLY A 129 12.64 -2.92 -9.37
C GLY A 129 13.81 -3.40 -10.25
N ILE A 130 13.54 -4.15 -11.33
CA ILE A 130 14.57 -4.58 -12.28
C ILE A 130 14.97 -3.37 -13.15
N SER A 131 15.77 -2.47 -12.58
CA SER A 131 16.66 -1.60 -13.35
C SER A 131 17.95 -2.37 -13.65
N PRO A 132 18.66 -2.06 -14.75
CA PRO A 132 19.93 -2.72 -15.08
C PRO A 132 20.91 -2.63 -13.90
N GLY A 133 21.26 -3.77 -13.29
CA GLY A 133 22.25 -3.88 -12.22
C GLY A 133 21.72 -4.25 -10.83
N ASN A 134 20.46 -3.94 -10.49
CA ASN A 134 19.95 -4.10 -9.11
C ASN A 134 19.89 -5.57 -8.64
N VAL A 135 19.70 -6.50 -9.55
CA VAL A 135 19.66 -7.94 -9.25
C VAL A 135 20.88 -8.69 -9.76
N ALA A 136 21.84 -8.02 -10.41
CA ALA A 136 22.94 -8.66 -11.12
C ALA A 136 23.79 -9.58 -10.21
N GLN A 137 24.06 -9.14 -8.98
CA GLN A 137 24.79 -9.94 -7.99
C GLN A 137 24.00 -11.22 -7.63
N HIS A 138 22.68 -11.12 -7.50
CA HIS A 138 21.82 -12.25 -7.20
C HIS A 138 21.68 -13.19 -8.40
N THR A 139 21.53 -12.64 -9.61
CA THR A 139 21.51 -13.39 -10.87
C THR A 139 22.79 -14.20 -11.04
N ALA A 140 23.96 -13.57 -10.88
CA ALA A 140 25.26 -14.26 -10.99
C ALA A 140 25.42 -15.39 -9.96
N ARG A 141 25.00 -15.16 -8.70
CA ARG A 141 25.05 -16.20 -7.66
C ARG A 141 24.14 -17.39 -7.98
N LEU A 142 22.94 -17.13 -8.49
CA LEU A 142 21.96 -18.18 -8.82
C LEU A 142 22.29 -18.92 -10.12
N ASP A 143 22.99 -18.26 -11.04
CA ASP A 143 23.37 -18.84 -12.34
C ASP A 143 24.76 -19.50 -12.35
N ALA A 144 25.42 -19.66 -11.20
CA ALA A 144 26.74 -20.30 -11.11
C ALA A 144 26.80 -21.72 -11.73
N GLY A 145 25.65 -22.38 -11.93
CA GLY A 145 25.51 -23.65 -12.64
C GLY A 145 24.67 -23.59 -13.93
N GLY A 146 24.45 -22.41 -14.51
CA GLY A 146 23.69 -22.22 -15.76
C GLY A 146 22.17 -22.40 -15.63
N LYS A 147 21.63 -22.55 -14.41
CA LYS A 147 20.21 -22.82 -14.17
C LYS A 147 19.31 -21.68 -14.63
N ILE A 148 19.68 -20.43 -14.34
CA ILE A 148 18.89 -19.26 -14.72
C ILE A 148 18.95 -19.05 -16.23
N THR A 149 20.12 -19.29 -16.84
CA THR A 149 20.30 -19.28 -18.29
C THR A 149 19.41 -20.33 -18.96
N ALA A 150 19.36 -21.56 -18.45
CA ALA A 150 18.49 -22.61 -18.97
C ALA A 150 16.99 -22.25 -18.82
N MET A 151 16.58 -21.69 -17.68
CA MET A 151 15.21 -21.24 -17.45
C MET A 151 14.81 -20.13 -18.43
N SER A 152 15.69 -19.14 -18.64
CA SER A 152 15.48 -18.05 -19.60
C SER A 152 15.32 -18.56 -21.02
N ALA A 153 16.14 -19.53 -21.45
CA ALA A 153 15.98 -20.17 -22.75
C ALA A 153 14.64 -20.92 -22.87
N ALA A 154 14.20 -21.61 -21.81
CA ALA A 154 12.97 -22.39 -21.83
C ALA A 154 11.69 -21.54 -21.85
N ASN A 155 11.66 -20.43 -21.11
CA ASN A 155 10.46 -19.59 -20.98
C ASN A 155 10.52 -18.27 -21.74
N SER A 156 11.63 -17.95 -22.40
CA SER A 156 11.88 -16.70 -23.13
C SER A 156 11.71 -15.42 -22.29
N LEU A 157 11.86 -15.50 -20.97
CA LEU A 157 11.86 -14.36 -20.05
C LEU A 157 13.29 -14.02 -19.63
N SER A 158 13.55 -12.79 -19.19
CA SER A 158 14.90 -12.33 -18.90
C SER A 158 15.59 -13.13 -17.79
N LEU A 159 16.93 -13.12 -17.78
CA LEU A 159 17.72 -13.70 -16.68
C LEU A 159 17.31 -13.11 -15.32
N ASP A 160 17.13 -11.79 -15.27
CA ASP A 160 16.73 -11.07 -14.06
C ASP A 160 15.35 -11.48 -13.54
N TYR A 161 14.36 -11.66 -14.44
CA TYR A 161 13.05 -12.17 -14.06
C TYR A 161 13.18 -13.57 -13.45
N ASN A 162 13.92 -14.45 -14.12
CA ASN A 162 14.10 -15.84 -13.66
C ASN A 162 14.89 -15.91 -12.35
N ALA A 163 15.84 -15.02 -12.12
CA ALA A 163 16.57 -14.90 -10.86
C ALA A 163 15.65 -14.43 -9.72
N CYS A 164 14.81 -13.42 -9.97
CA CYS A 164 13.80 -12.94 -9.01
C CYS A 164 12.82 -14.06 -8.64
N LEU A 165 12.25 -14.75 -9.63
CA LEU A 165 11.34 -15.87 -9.41
C LEU A 165 12.03 -17.00 -8.63
N THR A 166 13.23 -17.40 -9.05
CA THR A 166 13.98 -18.47 -8.38
C THR A 166 14.28 -18.14 -6.93
N GLN A 167 14.74 -16.92 -6.63
CA GLN A 167 15.02 -16.53 -5.25
C GLN A 167 13.75 -16.45 -4.41
N SER A 168 12.66 -15.95 -4.98
CA SER A 168 11.36 -15.87 -4.30
C SER A 168 10.84 -17.26 -3.94
N LEU A 169 10.98 -18.24 -4.84
CA LEU A 169 10.61 -19.64 -4.58
C LEU A 169 11.47 -20.26 -3.47
N LEU A 170 12.79 -20.05 -3.49
CA LEU A 170 13.67 -20.54 -2.42
C LEU A 170 13.30 -19.97 -1.04
N ASN A 171 12.96 -18.68 -1.00
CA ASN A 171 12.52 -18.01 0.23
C ASN A 171 11.15 -18.50 0.68
N LEU A 172 10.22 -18.68 -0.27
CA LEU A 172 8.88 -19.21 0.00
C LEU A 172 8.95 -20.65 0.53
N ASP A 173 9.80 -21.50 -0.05
CA ASP A 173 10.10 -22.84 0.46
C ASP A 173 10.63 -22.78 1.89
N TYR A 174 11.50 -21.82 2.21
CA TYR A 174 11.99 -21.63 3.57
C TYR A 174 10.86 -21.24 4.52
N PHE A 175 10.03 -20.26 4.13
CA PHE A 175 8.91 -19.80 4.95
C PHE A 175 7.91 -20.93 5.24
N VAL A 176 7.53 -21.70 4.22
CA VAL A 176 6.58 -22.80 4.36
C VAL A 176 7.12 -23.89 5.27
N ARG A 177 8.42 -24.22 5.16
CA ARG A 177 9.06 -25.26 5.99
C ARG A 177 9.27 -24.83 7.45
N ASN A 178 9.55 -23.55 7.69
CA ASN A 178 10.00 -23.07 9.00
C ASN A 178 8.96 -22.23 9.76
N ARG A 179 7.79 -21.94 9.16
CA ARG A 179 6.72 -21.20 9.84
C ARG A 179 6.21 -21.98 11.04
N ILE A 180 5.83 -21.24 12.07
CA ILE A 180 4.97 -21.73 13.14
C ILE A 180 3.53 -21.50 12.66
N PRO A 181 2.74 -22.58 12.47
CA PRO A 181 1.33 -22.44 12.09
C PRO A 181 0.59 -21.49 13.04
N THR A 182 -0.42 -20.78 12.51
CA THR A 182 -1.30 -19.85 13.25
C THR A 182 -0.69 -18.56 13.79
N LYS A 183 0.63 -18.33 13.72
CA LYS A 183 1.24 -17.07 14.19
C LYS A 183 0.94 -15.88 13.27
N THR A 184 0.94 -16.12 11.97
CA THR A 184 0.50 -15.19 10.92
C THR A 184 -0.07 -16.00 9.75
N ASN A 185 -1.01 -15.40 9.03
CA ASN A 185 -1.52 -15.93 7.76
C ASN A 185 -0.56 -15.49 6.64
N LEU A 186 0.09 -16.43 5.95
CA LEU A 186 1.02 -16.09 4.88
C LEU A 186 0.25 -15.80 3.58
N LEU A 187 0.78 -14.87 2.79
CA LEU A 187 0.25 -14.49 1.49
C LEU A 187 1.26 -14.86 0.40
N ASN A 188 0.79 -15.54 -0.64
CA ASN A 188 1.55 -15.69 -1.88
C ASN A 188 1.72 -14.32 -2.54
N VAL A 189 2.94 -13.96 -2.94
CA VAL A 189 3.17 -12.71 -3.67
C VAL A 189 3.16 -12.98 -5.18
N ILE A 190 2.33 -12.23 -5.91
CA ILE A 190 2.28 -12.20 -7.38
C ILE A 190 3.10 -11.03 -7.88
N GLN A 191 4.10 -11.32 -8.72
CA GLN A 191 4.92 -10.36 -9.43
C GLN A 191 4.76 -10.53 -10.94
N GLY A 192 5.24 -9.56 -11.70
CA GLY A 192 5.28 -9.59 -13.16
C GLY A 192 5.03 -8.21 -13.76
N ARG A 193 5.72 -7.91 -14.87
CA ARG A 193 5.59 -6.63 -15.59
C ARG A 193 4.68 -6.74 -16.81
N THR A 194 4.39 -7.96 -17.25
CA THR A 194 3.56 -8.28 -18.42
C THR A 194 2.64 -9.44 -18.10
N GLU A 195 1.58 -9.64 -18.90
CA GLU A 195 0.66 -10.77 -18.72
C GLU A 195 1.42 -12.09 -18.62
N ARG A 196 2.40 -12.31 -19.52
CA ARG A 196 3.22 -13.52 -19.57
C ARG A 196 4.07 -13.70 -18.33
N GLU A 197 4.76 -12.64 -17.89
CA GLU A 197 5.57 -12.69 -16.66
C GLU A 197 4.71 -13.00 -15.44
N SER A 198 3.55 -12.35 -15.34
CA SER A 198 2.60 -12.55 -14.25
C SER A 198 2.02 -13.97 -14.25
N LYS A 199 1.72 -14.54 -15.44
CA LYS A 199 1.18 -15.89 -15.56
C LYS A 199 2.21 -16.93 -15.15
N VAL A 200 3.44 -16.83 -15.66
CA VAL A 200 4.54 -17.75 -15.29
C VAL A 200 4.81 -17.68 -13.79
N TRP A 201 4.77 -16.49 -13.19
CA TRP A 201 4.95 -16.33 -11.75
C TRP A 201 3.82 -16.98 -10.97
N TYR A 202 2.57 -16.71 -11.34
CA TYR A 202 1.39 -17.32 -10.72
C TYR A 202 1.45 -18.85 -10.76
N GLU A 203 1.74 -19.44 -11.93
CA GLU A 203 1.85 -20.90 -12.06
C GLU A 203 2.92 -21.50 -11.15
N ALA A 204 4.02 -20.77 -10.89
CA ALA A 204 5.08 -21.21 -10.01
C ALA A 204 4.71 -21.15 -8.52
N VAL A 205 3.90 -20.17 -8.11
CA VAL A 205 3.54 -19.96 -6.69
C VAL A 205 2.17 -20.54 -6.30
N LYS A 206 1.32 -20.90 -7.26
CA LYS A 206 -0.07 -21.31 -6.96
C LYS A 206 -0.21 -22.62 -6.19
N ALA A 207 0.79 -23.50 -6.27
CA ALA A 207 0.81 -24.77 -5.54
C ALA A 207 1.01 -24.57 -4.03
N TYR A 208 1.55 -23.43 -3.61
CA TYR A 208 1.70 -23.11 -2.19
C TYR A 208 0.33 -22.74 -1.62
N SER A 209 -0.25 -23.66 -0.84
CA SER A 209 -1.56 -23.50 -0.21
C SER A 209 -1.52 -22.55 0.98
N LEU A 210 -1.15 -21.29 0.74
CA LEU A 210 -1.12 -20.22 1.74
C LEU A 210 -2.51 -19.59 1.93
N GLU A 211 -2.64 -18.74 2.95
CA GLU A 211 -3.91 -18.19 3.40
C GLU A 211 -4.38 -16.95 2.60
N GLY A 212 -3.68 -16.54 1.56
CA GLY A 212 -4.11 -15.43 0.71
C GLY A 212 -3.06 -15.00 -0.32
N TRP A 213 -3.25 -13.80 -0.86
CA TRP A 213 -2.47 -13.29 -1.99
C TRP A 213 -2.09 -11.82 -1.82
N ALA A 214 -0.90 -11.45 -2.30
CA ALA A 214 -0.47 -10.08 -2.44
C ALA A 214 -0.13 -9.81 -3.92
N PHE A 215 -0.62 -8.70 -4.44
CA PHE A 215 -0.42 -8.25 -5.81
C PHE A 215 0.60 -7.10 -5.80
N ALA A 216 1.71 -7.32 -6.48
CA ALA A 216 2.84 -6.39 -6.52
C ALA A 216 3.20 -6.00 -7.96
N GLY A 217 4.13 -5.05 -8.10
CA GLY A 217 4.64 -4.63 -9.41
C GLY A 217 3.55 -3.98 -10.27
N ALA A 218 3.43 -4.39 -11.54
CA ALA A 218 2.50 -3.78 -12.49
C ALA A 218 1.02 -3.94 -12.09
N HIS A 219 0.69 -4.93 -11.26
CA HIS A 219 -0.67 -5.20 -10.78
C HIS A 219 -1.29 -4.04 -9.99
N GLN A 220 -0.46 -3.11 -9.49
CA GLN A 220 -0.91 -1.93 -8.76
C GLN A 220 -1.75 -0.96 -9.62
N SER A 221 -1.54 -0.96 -10.94
CA SER A 221 -2.16 0.02 -11.85
C SER A 221 -2.63 -0.58 -13.17
N ALA A 222 -2.12 -1.73 -13.58
CA ALA A 222 -2.65 -2.45 -14.74
C ALA A 222 -3.73 -3.43 -14.28
N PHE A 223 -5.00 -2.98 -14.32
CA PHE A 223 -6.11 -3.82 -13.87
C PHE A 223 -6.35 -5.01 -14.79
N SER A 224 -5.96 -4.97 -16.07
CA SER A 224 -6.11 -6.11 -16.96
C SER A 224 -5.31 -7.33 -16.46
N LEU A 225 -4.09 -7.08 -16.00
CA LEU A 225 -3.20 -8.06 -15.36
C LEU A 225 -3.79 -8.60 -14.06
N THR A 226 -4.30 -7.71 -13.20
CA THR A 226 -4.93 -8.09 -11.93
C THR A 226 -6.16 -8.97 -12.14
N ILE A 227 -7.07 -8.57 -13.02
CA ILE A 227 -8.27 -9.35 -13.33
C ILE A 227 -7.90 -10.70 -13.97
N ALA A 228 -6.90 -10.75 -14.86
CA ALA A 228 -6.44 -12.02 -15.44
C ALA A 228 -6.03 -13.06 -14.38
N ARG A 229 -5.28 -12.63 -13.37
CA ARG A 229 -4.84 -13.51 -12.28
C ARG A 229 -5.98 -13.85 -11.32
N LEU A 230 -6.92 -12.95 -11.07
CA LEU A 230 -8.11 -13.27 -10.28
C LEU A 230 -9.00 -14.31 -10.98
N LEU A 231 -9.15 -14.23 -12.30
CA LEU A 231 -9.84 -15.27 -13.08
C LEU A 231 -9.08 -16.60 -13.01
N ASP A 232 -7.75 -16.60 -13.14
CA ASP A 232 -6.94 -17.82 -12.95
C ASP A 232 -7.17 -18.45 -11.55
N MET A 233 -7.24 -17.64 -10.49
CA MET A 233 -7.50 -18.12 -9.13
C MET A 233 -8.91 -18.68 -8.93
N ILE A 234 -9.91 -18.16 -9.68
CA ILE A 234 -11.27 -18.70 -9.69
C ILE A 234 -11.28 -20.06 -10.40
N ASP A 235 -10.70 -20.12 -11.60
CA ASP A 235 -10.61 -21.34 -12.42
C ASP A 235 -9.88 -22.47 -11.67
N ASP A 236 -8.81 -22.14 -10.94
CA ASP A 236 -8.03 -23.09 -10.14
C ASP A 236 -8.66 -23.42 -8.77
N GLY A 237 -9.79 -22.81 -8.42
CA GLY A 237 -10.48 -23.04 -7.12
C GLY A 237 -9.69 -22.57 -5.89
N LEU A 238 -8.80 -21.59 -6.07
CA LEU A 238 -7.93 -21.05 -5.02
C LEU A 238 -8.55 -19.87 -4.29
N LEU A 239 -9.45 -19.14 -4.94
CA LEU A 239 -10.09 -17.95 -4.36
C LEU A 239 -10.96 -18.29 -3.14
N GLN A 240 -11.64 -19.45 -3.16
CA GLN A 240 -12.54 -19.92 -2.09
C GLN A 240 -11.80 -20.18 -0.77
N LYS A 241 -10.48 -20.39 -0.83
CA LYS A 241 -9.62 -20.67 0.33
C LYS A 241 -8.87 -19.42 0.82
N ALA A 242 -8.81 -18.36 0.01
CA ALA A 242 -8.09 -17.15 0.34
C ALA A 242 -8.83 -16.38 1.45
N LYS A 243 -8.12 -16.04 2.54
CA LYS A 243 -8.65 -15.17 3.59
C LYS A 243 -8.49 -13.69 3.22
N TRP A 244 -7.43 -13.36 2.48
CA TRP A 244 -7.05 -11.98 2.25
C TRP A 244 -6.36 -11.77 0.90
N ILE A 245 -6.63 -10.62 0.28
CA ILE A 245 -5.90 -10.09 -0.87
C ILE A 245 -5.37 -8.71 -0.51
N HIS A 246 -4.09 -8.46 -0.82
CA HIS A 246 -3.44 -7.19 -0.59
C HIS A 246 -2.85 -6.60 -1.88
N PHE A 247 -3.07 -5.32 -2.16
CA PHE A 247 -2.49 -4.60 -3.29
C PHE A 247 -1.40 -3.63 -2.80
N LEU A 248 -0.16 -3.87 -3.22
CA LEU A 248 0.98 -3.10 -2.76
C LEU A 248 1.11 -1.74 -3.47
N GLY A 249 1.39 -0.68 -2.70
CA GLY A 249 1.90 0.59 -3.25
C GLY A 249 0.85 1.51 -3.93
N ILE A 250 -0.31 1.68 -3.32
CA ILE A 250 -1.45 2.43 -3.87
C ILE A 250 -1.78 3.66 -3.02
N SER A 251 -1.48 4.84 -3.56
CA SER A 251 -1.74 6.13 -2.90
C SER A 251 -2.94 6.91 -3.44
N THR A 252 -3.56 6.47 -4.53
CA THR A 252 -4.61 7.23 -5.23
C THR A 252 -6.02 6.69 -4.99
N LEU A 253 -7.02 7.55 -5.17
CA LEU A 253 -8.43 7.25 -4.86
C LEU A 253 -9.08 6.36 -5.93
N GLU A 254 -8.66 6.49 -7.19
CA GLU A 254 -9.26 5.75 -8.30
C GLU A 254 -9.05 4.24 -8.18
N PRO A 255 -7.83 3.71 -7.94
CA PRO A 255 -7.65 2.28 -7.75
C PRO A 255 -8.33 1.76 -6.48
N ALA A 256 -8.36 2.55 -5.40
CA ALA A 256 -9.08 2.18 -4.16
C ALA A 256 -10.58 1.95 -4.41
N TYR A 257 -11.19 2.82 -5.23
CA TYR A 257 -12.57 2.66 -5.68
C TYR A 257 -12.77 1.34 -6.44
N LEU A 258 -11.86 1.00 -7.36
CA LEU A 258 -11.91 -0.25 -8.13
C LEU A 258 -11.63 -1.49 -7.27
N PHE A 259 -10.79 -1.41 -6.24
CA PHE A 259 -10.59 -2.52 -5.31
C PHE A 259 -11.85 -2.84 -4.50
N THR A 260 -12.67 -1.84 -4.16
CA THR A 260 -13.99 -2.09 -3.57
C THR A 260 -14.92 -2.78 -4.57
N THR A 261 -14.91 -2.38 -5.86
CA THR A 261 -15.63 -3.11 -6.92
C THR A 261 -15.17 -4.58 -7.02
N ILE A 262 -13.86 -4.81 -7.03
CA ILE A 262 -13.29 -6.17 -7.08
C ILE A 262 -13.71 -6.96 -5.83
N LEU A 263 -13.64 -6.37 -4.63
CA LEU A 263 -14.08 -7.01 -3.39
C LEU A 263 -15.52 -7.51 -3.49
N ARG A 264 -16.43 -6.69 -4.04
CA ARG A 264 -17.85 -7.07 -4.25
C ARG A 264 -17.97 -8.25 -5.21
N CYS A 265 -17.23 -8.24 -6.31
CA CYS A 265 -17.24 -9.33 -7.29
C CYS A 265 -16.69 -10.64 -6.67
N LEU A 266 -15.56 -10.57 -5.97
CA LEU A 266 -14.92 -11.74 -5.37
C LEU A 266 -15.77 -12.35 -4.23
N ARG A 267 -16.53 -11.53 -3.50
CA ARG A 267 -17.43 -12.00 -2.43
C ARG A 267 -18.59 -12.87 -2.90
N ARG A 268 -18.87 -12.91 -4.21
CA ARG A 268 -19.80 -13.89 -4.78
C ARG A 268 -19.25 -15.33 -4.74
N TYR A 269 -17.93 -15.48 -4.76
CA TYR A 269 -17.23 -16.78 -4.65
C TYR A 269 -16.72 -17.06 -3.24
N ASN A 270 -16.34 -16.01 -2.51
CA ASN A 270 -15.81 -16.11 -1.16
C ASN A 270 -16.32 -14.95 -0.28
N PRO A 271 -17.45 -15.13 0.43
CA PRO A 271 -18.04 -14.09 1.29
C PRO A 271 -17.11 -13.56 2.38
N GLU A 272 -16.09 -14.34 2.75
CA GLU A 272 -15.19 -14.07 3.87
C GLU A 272 -13.95 -13.28 3.47
N ILE A 273 -13.67 -13.13 2.17
CA ILE A 273 -12.42 -12.51 1.70
C ILE A 273 -12.37 -11.02 2.07
N GLY A 274 -11.20 -10.60 2.54
CA GLY A 274 -10.83 -9.19 2.69
C GLY A 274 -9.93 -8.71 1.56
N ILE A 275 -10.08 -7.44 1.18
CA ILE A 275 -9.14 -6.73 0.32
C ILE A 275 -8.55 -5.55 1.07
N SER A 276 -7.26 -5.32 0.88
CA SER A 276 -6.59 -4.12 1.36
C SER A 276 -5.57 -3.60 0.37
N PHE A 277 -5.12 -2.38 0.60
CA PHE A 277 -4.05 -1.73 -0.15
C PHE A 277 -3.31 -0.76 0.77
N ASP A 278 -2.04 -0.47 0.48
CA ASP A 278 -1.23 0.38 1.35
C ASP A 278 -0.61 1.58 0.63
N THR A 279 -0.22 2.58 1.41
CA THR A 279 0.76 3.57 0.94
C THR A 279 1.56 4.18 2.09
N SER A 280 2.83 4.48 1.79
CA SER A 280 3.74 5.27 2.63
C SER A 280 3.67 6.78 2.36
N SER A 281 2.85 7.23 1.39
CA SER A 281 2.74 8.64 0.99
C SER A 281 2.53 9.62 2.17
N PRO A 282 1.67 9.34 3.18
CA PRO A 282 1.55 10.22 4.35
C PRO A 282 2.88 10.47 5.06
N PHE A 283 3.69 9.43 5.20
CA PHE A 283 4.97 9.48 5.91
C PHE A 283 6.08 10.12 5.05
N ILE A 284 6.13 9.78 3.76
CA ILE A 284 7.10 10.36 2.81
C ILE A 284 6.85 11.86 2.63
N ALA A 285 5.59 12.27 2.47
CA ALA A 285 5.23 13.68 2.34
C ALA A 285 5.68 14.47 3.57
N ALA A 286 5.39 13.97 4.77
CA ALA A 286 5.80 14.60 6.03
C ALA A 286 7.33 14.66 6.20
N ALA A 287 8.06 13.61 5.80
CA ALA A 287 9.53 13.62 5.81
C ALA A 287 10.12 14.68 4.86
N ASN A 288 9.39 15.02 3.79
CA ASN A 288 9.69 16.12 2.88
C ASN A 288 9.00 17.43 3.29
N PHE A 289 8.57 17.56 4.55
CA PHE A 289 7.94 18.75 5.14
C PHE A 289 6.61 19.18 4.50
N ASN A 290 5.95 18.26 3.80
CA ASN A 290 4.64 18.49 3.21
C ASN A 290 3.54 17.95 4.11
N MET A 291 2.47 18.74 4.22
CA MET A 291 1.21 18.30 4.81
C MET A 291 0.14 18.22 3.74
N TYR A 292 -0.70 17.18 3.80
CA TYR A 292 -1.92 17.16 3.02
C TYR A 292 -2.92 18.16 3.61
N THR A 293 -3.73 18.79 2.76
CA THR A 293 -4.70 19.81 3.18
C THR A 293 -6.11 19.47 2.75
N SER A 294 -6.27 18.75 1.63
CA SER A 294 -7.57 18.35 1.10
C SER A 294 -7.44 17.15 0.16
N PHE A 295 -8.59 16.59 -0.20
CA PHE A 295 -8.73 15.60 -1.26
C PHE A 295 -9.94 15.94 -2.12
N ARG A 296 -9.97 15.39 -3.34
CA ARG A 296 -11.07 15.53 -4.28
C ARG A 296 -11.25 14.23 -5.06
N PHE A 297 -12.51 13.90 -5.32
CA PHE A 297 -12.92 12.99 -6.38
C PHE A 297 -14.18 13.58 -7.01
N ASP A 298 -14.13 13.79 -8.31
CA ASP A 298 -15.25 14.28 -9.12
C ASP A 298 -15.16 13.67 -10.53
N LYS A 299 -16.12 13.98 -11.41
CA LYS A 299 -16.09 13.50 -12.80
C LYS A 299 -14.88 13.97 -13.63
N TYR A 300 -14.07 14.88 -13.13
CA TYR A 300 -12.87 15.42 -13.80
C TYR A 300 -11.57 14.75 -13.32
N GLY A 301 -11.54 14.20 -12.12
CA GLY A 301 -10.37 13.49 -11.61
C GLY A 301 -10.39 13.34 -10.09
N CYS A 302 -9.48 12.52 -9.58
CA CYS A 302 -9.19 12.49 -8.15
C CYS A 302 -7.82 13.10 -7.86
N ALA A 303 -7.67 13.70 -6.68
CA ALA A 303 -6.42 14.30 -6.25
C ALA A 303 -6.36 14.44 -4.74
N PHE A 304 -5.14 14.38 -4.20
CA PHE A 304 -4.80 14.93 -2.90
C PHE A 304 -4.07 16.26 -3.11
N SER A 305 -4.32 17.24 -2.25
CA SER A 305 -3.59 18.51 -2.27
C SER A 305 -2.67 18.62 -1.06
N THR A 306 -1.49 19.19 -1.30
CA THR A 306 -0.44 19.37 -0.29
C THR A 306 0.03 20.81 -0.21
N VAL A 307 0.53 21.19 0.95
CA VAL A 307 1.26 22.44 1.18
C VAL A 307 2.62 22.09 1.80
N SER A 308 3.67 22.77 1.33
CA SER A 308 5.01 22.69 1.93
C SER A 308 5.03 23.54 3.19
N VAL A 309 5.00 22.90 4.36
CA VAL A 309 5.03 23.62 5.65
C VAL A 309 6.37 24.31 5.85
N ALA A 310 7.45 23.78 5.26
CA ALA A 310 8.77 24.40 5.29
C ALA A 310 8.80 25.80 4.62
N GLU A 311 8.01 26.02 3.57
CA GLU A 311 7.90 27.35 2.92
C GLU A 311 7.16 28.37 3.79
N HIS A 312 6.44 27.90 4.80
CA HIS A 312 5.68 28.71 5.74
C HIS A 312 6.24 28.62 7.17
N ALA A 313 7.43 28.04 7.34
CA ALA A 313 8.03 27.84 8.65
C ALA A 313 8.34 29.20 9.31
N ASN A 314 7.74 29.43 10.48
CA ASN A 314 7.92 30.64 11.25
C ASN A 314 7.58 30.36 12.72
N VAL A 315 8.47 30.70 13.67
CA VAL A 315 8.22 30.47 15.12
C VAL A 315 7.23 31.46 15.73
N ASP A 316 6.86 32.51 15.01
CA ASP A 316 5.87 33.49 15.45
C ASP A 316 4.48 33.20 14.85
N ASP A 317 4.34 32.17 14.01
CA ASP A 317 3.06 31.83 13.36
C ASP A 317 2.18 30.96 14.27
N ILE A 318 1.22 31.63 14.91
CA ILE A 318 0.28 31.04 15.87
C ILE A 318 -0.89 30.30 15.22
N ARG A 319 -0.98 30.27 13.88
CA ARG A 319 -2.04 29.54 13.19
C ARG A 319 -1.87 28.04 13.40
N THR A 320 -2.97 27.35 13.64
CA THR A 320 -2.98 25.88 13.73
C THR A 320 -2.73 25.25 12.35
N LEU A 321 -2.32 23.98 12.29
CA LEU A 321 -2.19 23.29 10.99
C LEU A 321 -3.52 23.24 10.22
N ASN A 322 -4.66 23.23 10.93
CA ASN A 322 -5.98 23.34 10.31
C ASN A 322 -6.26 24.76 9.77
N ASP A 323 -5.75 25.82 10.41
CA ASP A 323 -5.81 27.19 9.88
C ASP A 323 -4.94 27.32 8.63
N ILE A 324 -3.70 26.82 8.67
CA ILE A 324 -2.79 26.77 7.50
C ILE A 324 -3.45 26.00 6.35
N SER A 325 -4.11 24.87 6.65
CA SER A 325 -4.84 24.10 5.64
C SER A 325 -5.91 24.92 4.94
N ARG A 326 -6.60 25.82 5.67
CA ARG A 326 -7.63 26.73 5.13
C ARG A 326 -7.04 27.90 4.35
N ASP A 327 -6.03 28.56 4.92
CA ASP A 327 -5.45 29.78 4.37
C ASP A 327 -4.72 29.54 3.05
N PHE A 328 -4.12 28.35 2.89
CA PHE A 328 -3.32 28.00 1.73
C PHE A 328 -4.04 27.06 0.75
N VAL A 329 -5.36 26.92 0.86
CA VAL A 329 -6.12 26.28 -0.21
C VAL A 329 -5.96 27.09 -1.49
N LYS A 330 -5.38 26.46 -2.51
CA LYS A 330 -5.24 27.06 -3.85
C LYS A 330 -6.42 26.61 -4.71
N GLU A 331 -7.00 27.55 -5.46
CA GLU A 331 -7.94 27.22 -6.53
C GLU A 331 -7.26 26.29 -7.52
N ILE A 332 -7.93 25.20 -7.86
CA ILE A 332 -7.46 24.26 -8.87
C ILE A 332 -8.14 24.63 -10.19
N VAL A 333 -7.33 24.88 -11.20
CA VAL A 333 -7.77 25.13 -12.57
C VAL A 333 -7.58 23.86 -13.39
N ILE A 334 -8.67 23.32 -13.91
CA ILE A 334 -8.65 22.22 -14.89
C ILE A 334 -8.92 22.83 -16.27
N ALA A 335 -7.88 22.88 -17.09
CA ALA A 335 -7.96 23.26 -18.49
C ALA A 335 -7.78 22.01 -19.36
N ARG A 336 -8.73 21.74 -20.26
CA ARG A 336 -8.63 20.68 -21.27
C ARG A 336 -8.83 21.30 -22.64
N THR A 337 -8.04 20.88 -23.62
CA THR A 337 -8.14 21.36 -25.00
C THR A 337 -9.57 21.20 -25.51
N GLY A 338 -10.21 22.30 -25.93
CA GLY A 338 -11.57 22.30 -26.45
C GLY A 338 -12.69 22.24 -25.40
N ALA A 339 -12.39 22.37 -24.11
CA ALA A 339 -13.39 22.46 -23.03
C ALA A 339 -13.24 23.76 -22.21
N PRO A 340 -14.34 24.29 -21.63
CA PRO A 340 -14.25 25.43 -20.73
C PRO A 340 -13.34 25.14 -19.54
N GLU A 341 -12.52 26.13 -19.14
CA GLU A 341 -11.77 26.07 -17.89
C GLU A 341 -12.72 25.85 -16.71
N ARG A 342 -12.33 24.96 -15.81
CA ARG A 342 -13.06 24.72 -14.57
C ARG A 342 -12.18 25.12 -13.40
N ARG A 343 -12.80 25.83 -12.48
CA ARG A 343 -12.17 26.37 -11.29
C ARG A 343 -12.96 25.89 -10.09
N PHE A 344 -12.25 25.39 -9.09
CA PHE A 344 -12.86 25.08 -7.80
C PHE A 344 -11.79 25.17 -6.72
N THR A 345 -12.26 25.51 -5.53
CA THR A 345 -11.42 25.63 -4.34
C THR A 345 -11.66 24.36 -3.51
N PRO A 346 -10.64 23.50 -3.33
CA PRO A 346 -10.78 22.29 -2.51
C PRO A 346 -11.26 22.60 -1.10
N LEU A 347 -12.11 21.74 -0.54
CA LEU A 347 -12.50 21.89 0.86
C LEU A 347 -11.37 21.37 1.76
N PRO A 348 -10.83 22.20 2.67
CA PRO A 348 -9.78 21.77 3.57
C PRO A 348 -10.31 20.76 4.58
N VAL A 349 -9.51 19.74 4.86
CA VAL A 349 -9.84 18.64 5.76
C VAL A 349 -9.20 18.91 7.10
N ALA A 350 -10.03 19.17 8.12
CA ALA A 350 -9.55 19.30 9.49
C ALA A 350 -9.07 17.94 10.03
N THR A 351 -7.99 17.92 10.78
CA THR A 351 -7.52 16.76 11.57
C THR A 351 -7.58 17.05 13.06
N ALA A 352 -7.60 16.02 13.89
CA ALA A 352 -7.61 16.12 15.34
C ALA A 352 -6.30 16.72 15.87
N ILE A 353 -5.16 16.33 15.30
CA ILE A 353 -3.86 16.90 15.68
C ILE A 353 -3.68 18.32 15.13
N GLY A 354 -4.22 18.58 13.94
CA GLY A 354 -4.07 19.87 13.27
C GLY A 354 -4.85 21.00 13.92
N SER A 355 -5.81 20.72 14.82
CA SER A 355 -6.46 21.74 15.65
C SER A 355 -5.73 22.04 16.96
N ARG A 356 -4.71 21.23 17.30
CA ARG A 356 -3.99 21.29 18.58
C ARG A 356 -2.54 21.75 18.47
N VAL A 357 -2.04 21.93 17.25
CA VAL A 357 -0.65 22.30 16.96
C VAL A 357 -0.61 23.51 16.06
N THR A 358 0.15 24.51 16.46
CA THR A 358 0.49 25.70 15.68
C THR A 358 1.76 25.50 14.84
N VAL A 359 1.94 26.30 13.80
CA VAL A 359 3.18 26.30 13.00
C VAL A 359 4.39 26.61 13.89
N ALA A 360 4.25 27.59 14.78
CA ALA A 360 5.28 27.98 15.73
C ALA A 360 5.82 26.79 16.54
N GLU A 361 4.93 25.95 17.08
CA GLU A 361 5.29 24.81 17.93
C GLU A 361 6.10 23.73 17.20
N ILE A 362 5.99 23.63 15.87
CA ILE A 362 6.73 22.65 15.08
C ILE A 362 7.94 23.22 14.35
N CYS A 363 8.19 24.53 14.47
CA CYS A 363 9.31 25.22 13.83
C CYS A 363 10.46 25.54 14.79
N GLU A 364 11.66 25.72 14.24
CA GLU A 364 12.81 26.28 14.95
C GLU A 364 13.61 27.23 14.07
N LEU A 365 14.28 28.21 14.72
CA LEU A 365 15.35 28.97 14.09
C LEU A 365 16.66 28.22 14.27
N LYS A 366 17.26 27.76 13.18
CA LYS A 366 18.58 27.11 13.21
C LYS A 366 19.44 27.58 12.05
N ASP A 367 20.66 28.02 12.36
CA ASP A 367 21.60 28.60 11.41
C ASP A 367 20.98 29.76 10.60
N ASN A 368 20.26 30.66 11.27
CA ASN A 368 19.50 31.77 10.67
C ASN A 368 18.48 31.35 9.60
N ARG A 369 17.98 30.10 9.66
CA ARG A 369 16.90 29.60 8.80
C ARG A 369 15.80 28.96 9.61
N TRP A 370 14.56 29.27 9.26
CA TRP A 370 13.39 28.56 9.78
C TRP A 370 13.36 27.14 9.23
N ARG A 371 13.10 26.16 10.11
CA ARG A 371 13.02 24.75 9.76
C ARG A 371 11.92 24.06 10.54
N ILE A 372 11.35 23.02 9.94
CA ILE A 372 10.48 22.08 10.66
C ILE A 372 11.35 21.17 11.53
N THR A 373 10.93 20.99 12.78
CA THR A 373 11.62 20.15 13.76
C THR A 373 11.35 18.67 13.52
N THR A 374 12.14 17.80 14.16
CA THR A 374 11.89 16.34 14.11
C THR A 374 10.52 15.98 14.68
N ASP A 375 10.14 16.58 15.82
CA ASP A 375 8.80 16.39 16.41
C ASP A 375 7.72 16.86 15.44
N GLY A 376 7.95 18.00 14.77
CA GLY A 376 7.10 18.52 13.70
C GLY A 376 6.87 17.53 12.57
N VAL A 377 7.92 16.85 12.10
CA VAL A 377 7.77 15.79 11.07
C VAL A 377 6.86 14.67 11.56
N TRP A 378 6.98 14.20 12.80
CA TRP A 378 6.11 13.16 13.34
C TRP A 378 4.65 13.62 13.50
N ILE A 379 4.43 14.88 13.86
CA ILE A 379 3.10 15.50 13.89
C ILE A 379 2.49 15.53 12.49
N LEU A 380 3.26 15.94 11.47
CA LEU A 380 2.82 15.94 10.08
C LEU A 380 2.51 14.51 9.58
N MET A 381 3.27 13.50 10.00
CA MET A 381 2.96 12.10 9.69
C MET A 381 1.58 11.70 10.21
N ASN A 382 1.27 11.99 11.49
CA ASN A 382 -0.02 11.68 12.09
C ASN A 382 -1.18 12.44 11.40
N HIS A 383 -0.99 13.75 11.16
CA HIS A 383 -1.93 14.60 10.42
C HIS A 383 -2.25 14.01 9.03
N ASN A 384 -1.21 13.65 8.28
CA ASN A 384 -1.36 13.12 6.93
C ASN A 384 -2.11 11.77 6.91
N VAL A 385 -1.85 10.89 7.90
CA VAL A 385 -2.58 9.61 8.02
C VAL A 385 -4.07 9.84 8.26
N GLU A 386 -4.45 10.80 9.11
CA GLU A 386 -5.86 11.10 9.35
C GLU A 386 -6.57 11.65 8.10
N ILE A 387 -5.88 12.44 7.27
CA ILE A 387 -6.44 12.92 6.00
C ILE A 387 -6.70 11.77 5.04
N PHE A 388 -5.74 10.84 4.89
CA PHE A 388 -5.94 9.66 4.04
C PHE A 388 -7.11 8.81 4.54
N LYS A 389 -7.19 8.56 5.86
CA LYS A 389 -8.34 7.89 6.49
C LYS A 389 -9.66 8.57 6.09
N LYS A 390 -9.78 9.89 6.26
CA LYS A 390 -10.99 10.66 5.93
C LYS A 390 -11.30 10.63 4.43
N ALA A 391 -10.28 10.64 3.57
CA ALA A 391 -10.45 10.57 2.12
C ALA A 391 -11.06 9.23 1.69
N PHE A 392 -10.52 8.11 2.18
CA PHE A 392 -11.07 6.78 1.85
C PHE A 392 -12.42 6.52 2.52
N GLU A 393 -12.68 7.06 3.71
CA GLU A 393 -14.01 7.02 4.31
C GLU A 393 -15.05 7.80 3.49
N ALA A 394 -14.68 8.96 2.95
CA ALA A 394 -15.54 9.74 2.06
C ALA A 394 -15.78 9.00 0.74
N LEU A 395 -14.74 8.40 0.15
CA LEU A 395 -14.84 7.60 -1.06
C LEU A 395 -15.75 6.38 -0.86
N ASN A 396 -15.63 5.69 0.27
CA ASN A 396 -16.46 4.52 0.60
C ASN A 396 -17.94 4.89 0.80
N ARG A 397 -18.22 6.03 1.46
CA ARG A 397 -19.60 6.54 1.56
C ARG A 397 -20.17 6.88 0.18
N SER A 398 -19.42 7.60 -0.65
CA SER A 398 -19.83 7.91 -2.02
C SER A 398 -20.10 6.63 -2.84
N PHE A 399 -19.24 5.62 -2.72
CA PHE A 399 -19.42 4.32 -3.40
C PHE A 399 -20.78 3.68 -3.08
N ASP A 400 -21.22 3.74 -1.82
CA ASP A 400 -22.47 3.10 -1.39
C ASP A 400 -23.70 4.00 -1.57
N GLU A 401 -23.55 5.31 -1.37
CA GLU A 401 -24.66 6.28 -1.32
C GLU A 401 -24.96 6.95 -2.66
N ASN A 402 -24.00 7.00 -3.61
CA ASN A 402 -24.23 7.56 -4.95
C ASN A 402 -24.50 6.45 -5.98
N PRO A 403 -25.76 6.13 -6.32
CA PRO A 403 -26.08 5.08 -7.28
C PRO A 403 -25.65 5.41 -8.72
N TRP A 404 -25.43 6.69 -9.04
CA TRP A 404 -25.00 7.12 -10.37
C TRP A 404 -23.48 7.15 -10.52
N HIS A 405 -22.76 7.09 -9.39
CA HIS A 405 -21.31 7.20 -9.28
C HIS A 405 -20.73 8.40 -10.05
N ASP A 406 -21.53 9.43 -10.33
CA ASP A 406 -21.22 10.55 -11.22
C ASP A 406 -20.28 11.61 -10.63
N ASP A 407 -19.87 11.38 -9.41
CA ASP A 407 -18.74 11.98 -8.71
C ASP A 407 -17.41 11.23 -8.96
N MET A 408 -17.40 10.19 -9.80
CA MET A 408 -16.17 9.54 -10.24
C MET A 408 -15.85 9.85 -11.72
N PRO A 409 -14.56 9.90 -12.10
CA PRO A 409 -14.18 10.13 -13.49
C PRO A 409 -14.74 9.05 -14.42
N VAL A 410 -15.07 9.44 -15.66
CA VAL A 410 -15.69 8.53 -16.65
C VAL A 410 -14.87 7.26 -16.85
N TYR A 411 -13.54 7.36 -16.91
CA TYR A 411 -12.67 6.20 -17.09
C TYR A 411 -12.70 5.24 -15.89
N VAL A 412 -12.86 5.75 -14.66
CA VAL A 412 -13.03 4.91 -13.45
C VAL A 412 -14.36 4.18 -13.49
N ARG A 413 -15.43 4.87 -13.88
CA ARG A 413 -16.76 4.25 -14.02
C ARG A 413 -16.78 3.19 -15.11
N ALA A 414 -16.15 3.46 -16.24
CA ALA A 414 -15.99 2.48 -17.32
C ALA A 414 -15.23 1.24 -16.83
N ALA A 415 -14.12 1.43 -16.10
CA ALA A 415 -13.34 0.34 -15.54
C ALA A 415 -14.15 -0.48 -14.52
N LYS A 416 -14.93 0.17 -13.64
CA LYS A 416 -15.86 -0.51 -12.73
C LYS A 416 -16.83 -1.42 -13.50
N VAL A 417 -17.51 -0.88 -14.50
CA VAL A 417 -18.49 -1.63 -15.31
C VAL A 417 -17.82 -2.79 -16.05
N ALA A 418 -16.64 -2.59 -16.64
CA ALA A 418 -15.90 -3.68 -17.29
C ALA A 418 -15.54 -4.79 -16.31
N ILE A 419 -15.04 -4.46 -15.12
CA ILE A 419 -14.72 -5.44 -14.08
C ILE A 419 -15.96 -6.26 -13.73
N GLU A 420 -17.08 -5.60 -13.44
CA GLU A 420 -18.34 -6.27 -13.09
C GLU A 420 -18.83 -7.21 -14.19
N LEU A 421 -18.83 -6.75 -15.45
CA LEU A 421 -19.24 -7.54 -16.61
C LEU A 421 -18.30 -8.72 -16.90
N ILE A 422 -16.99 -8.58 -16.66
CA ILE A 422 -16.04 -9.68 -16.82
C ILE A 422 -16.34 -10.80 -15.84
N PHE A 423 -16.53 -10.47 -14.55
CA PHE A 423 -16.90 -11.46 -13.55
C PHE A 423 -18.31 -12.02 -13.78
N GLU A 424 -19.28 -11.21 -14.24
CA GLU A 424 -20.61 -11.71 -14.60
C GLU A 424 -20.58 -12.67 -15.79
N LYS A 425 -19.80 -12.38 -16.85
CA LYS A 425 -19.62 -13.30 -17.99
C LYS A 425 -18.96 -14.61 -17.59
N HIS A 426 -18.04 -14.55 -16.63
CA HIS A 426 -17.43 -15.74 -16.06
C HIS A 426 -18.50 -16.67 -15.45
N ASP A 427 -19.43 -16.10 -14.68
CA ASP A 427 -20.48 -16.85 -13.98
C ASP A 427 -21.62 -17.31 -14.88
N SER A 428 -22.07 -16.45 -15.80
CA SER A 428 -23.28 -16.66 -16.60
C SER A 428 -23.02 -17.36 -17.94
N THR A 429 -21.81 -17.28 -18.48
CA THR A 429 -21.50 -17.73 -19.84
C THR A 429 -20.39 -18.77 -19.87
N SER A 430 -19.13 -18.36 -19.68
CA SER A 430 -17.96 -19.26 -19.59
C SER A 430 -16.69 -18.50 -19.21
N PRO A 431 -15.66 -19.19 -18.67
CA PRO A 431 -14.34 -18.60 -18.47
C PRO A 431 -13.72 -18.01 -19.75
N ALA A 432 -13.96 -18.64 -20.91
CA ALA A 432 -13.47 -18.14 -22.19
C ALA A 432 -14.12 -16.81 -22.59
N ALA A 433 -15.42 -16.65 -22.34
CA ALA A 433 -16.14 -15.41 -22.62
C ALA A 433 -15.66 -14.25 -21.72
N ALA A 434 -15.37 -14.53 -20.45
CA ALA A 434 -14.80 -13.54 -19.53
C ALA A 434 -13.40 -13.07 -20.00
N ARG A 435 -12.54 -14.01 -20.41
CA ARG A 435 -11.19 -13.68 -20.91
C ARG A 435 -11.22 -12.92 -22.24
N ALA A 436 -12.18 -13.20 -23.11
CA ALA A 436 -12.39 -12.43 -24.34
C ALA A 436 -12.75 -10.97 -24.00
N LEU A 437 -13.72 -10.74 -23.10
CA LEU A 437 -14.09 -9.39 -22.68
C LEU A 437 -12.94 -8.66 -21.96
N LEU A 438 -12.17 -9.37 -21.14
CA LEU A 438 -10.97 -8.82 -20.49
C LEU A 438 -9.97 -8.30 -21.53
N LYS A 439 -9.73 -9.07 -22.60
CA LYS A 439 -8.83 -8.66 -23.69
C LYS A 439 -9.36 -7.44 -24.44
N GLU A 440 -10.67 -7.37 -24.70
CA GLU A 440 -11.32 -6.22 -25.33
C GLU A 440 -11.26 -4.96 -24.44
N SER A 441 -11.32 -5.13 -23.12
CA SER A 441 -11.35 -4.04 -22.15
C SER A 441 -9.97 -3.61 -21.66
N ALA A 442 -8.90 -4.30 -22.04
CA ALA A 442 -7.56 -4.14 -21.44
C ALA A 442 -7.04 -2.70 -21.47
N LEU A 443 -7.14 -2.01 -22.62
CA LEU A 443 -6.67 -0.63 -22.76
C LEU A 443 -7.40 0.34 -21.83
N MET A 444 -8.69 0.12 -21.59
CA MET A 444 -9.47 0.94 -20.68
C MET A 444 -9.18 0.60 -19.21
N LEU A 445 -8.94 -0.67 -18.90
CA LEU A 445 -8.54 -1.12 -17.56
C LEU A 445 -7.12 -0.67 -17.17
N ASP A 446 -6.24 -0.46 -18.14
CA ASP A 446 -4.84 -0.12 -17.89
C ASP A 446 -4.53 1.38 -18.00
N VAL A 447 -5.55 2.22 -18.23
CA VAL A 447 -5.41 3.69 -18.28
C VAL A 447 -4.73 4.27 -17.02
N PHE A 448 -4.84 3.58 -15.87
CA PHE A 448 -4.21 3.99 -14.61
C PHE A 448 -2.70 3.76 -14.59
N ALA A 449 -2.20 2.79 -15.35
CA ALA A 449 -0.76 2.58 -15.51
C ALA A 449 -0.14 3.69 -16.35
N ASP A 450 -0.83 4.11 -17.42
CA ASP A 450 -0.37 5.19 -18.30
C ASP A 450 -0.34 6.55 -17.60
N MET A 451 -1.26 6.81 -16.68
CA MET A 451 -1.28 8.06 -15.90
C MET A 451 -0.20 8.13 -14.80
N ARG A 452 0.45 7.01 -14.47
CA ARG A 452 1.52 6.95 -13.44
C ARG A 452 2.93 7.06 -14.02
N ASN A 453 3.10 6.76 -15.32
CA ASN A 453 4.36 6.92 -16.06
C ASN A 453 4.42 8.31 -16.69
#